data_AF-A0A662Q518-F1
#
_entry.id   AF-A0A662Q518-F1
#
_cell.length_a   1.000
_cell.length_b   1.000
_cell.length_c   1.000
_cell.angle_alpha   90.00
_cell.angle_beta   90.00
_cell.angle_gamma   90.00
#
_symmetry.space_group_name_H-M   'P 1'
#
loop_
_entity.id
_entity.type
_entity.pdbx_description
1 polymer ?
#
loop_
_entity_poly.entity_id
_entity_poly.type
_entity_poly.pdbx_seq_one_letter_code
_entity_poly.pdbx_strand_id
1 'polypeptide(L)'
;LIDGSLSAGPLDNPLWLVSRILEKARPRGNDVLAFSKTSILQFWGTIFTDERLGARPPYLIDMTWLIESIEMRVKVLGKTYLAKLSPGLNTFRMDASTGRRIEEVLGSLLKSDPLIYGYPELLILAHDYCTFTKSDVIAIQSLFKRLGTEFFKFSSIRDILFNPLDGGWRR
;
A
#
# COMPACT_ATOMS: atom_id res chain seq x y z
N LEU A 1 -8.78 -0.21 -6.72
CA LEU A 1 -7.93 0.32 -5.63
C LEU A 1 -6.88 -0.73 -5.27
N ILE A 2 -5.71 -0.31 -4.79
CA ILE A 2 -4.63 -1.18 -4.30
C ILE A 2 -4.16 -0.66 -2.94
N ASP A 3 -4.00 -1.54 -1.95
CA ASP A 3 -3.33 -1.21 -0.68
C ASP A 3 -1.82 -1.28 -0.90
N GLY A 4 -1.10 -0.18 -0.66
CA GLY A 4 0.31 -0.02 -0.96
C GLY A 4 0.59 0.97 -2.11
N SER A 5 1.75 0.83 -2.75
CA SER A 5 2.23 1.72 -3.82
C SER A 5 2.26 1.04 -5.19
N LEU A 6 2.17 1.82 -6.28
CA LEU A 6 2.51 1.39 -7.65
C LEU A 6 4.03 1.45 -7.91
N SER A 7 4.84 1.54 -6.86
CA SER A 7 6.28 1.31 -6.87
C SER A 7 6.59 -0.18 -6.85
N ALA A 8 7.56 -0.59 -7.66
CA ALA A 8 8.10 -1.94 -7.63
C ALA A 8 9.58 -1.96 -7.25
N GLY A 9 9.91 -2.76 -6.23
CA GLY A 9 11.25 -2.93 -5.69
C GLY A 9 11.53 -4.40 -5.32
N PRO A 10 12.77 -4.74 -4.94
CA PRO A 10 13.24 -6.13 -4.89
C PRO A 10 12.58 -7.05 -3.85
N LEU A 11 11.84 -6.52 -2.87
CA LEU A 11 11.44 -7.26 -1.66
C LEU A 11 9.92 -7.41 -1.45
N ASP A 12 9.10 -6.44 -1.87
CA ASP A 12 7.67 -6.41 -1.45
C ASP A 12 6.68 -6.53 -2.61
N ASN A 13 6.88 -5.82 -3.73
CA ASN A 13 5.96 -5.85 -4.88
C ASN A 13 6.69 -6.22 -6.18
N PRO A 14 6.46 -7.42 -6.75
CA PRO A 14 7.10 -7.80 -8.00
C PRO A 14 6.63 -6.90 -9.15
N LEU A 15 7.59 -6.23 -9.81
CA LEU A 15 7.34 -5.28 -10.91
C LEU A 15 6.46 -5.86 -12.01
N TRP A 16 6.67 -7.12 -12.35
CA TRP A 16 5.93 -7.80 -13.40
C TRP A 16 4.44 -7.93 -13.06
N LEU A 17 4.09 -8.13 -11.78
CA LEU A 17 2.72 -8.31 -11.35
C LEU A 17 1.97 -6.98 -11.40
N VAL A 18 2.55 -5.93 -10.84
CA VAL A 18 1.96 -4.58 -10.86
C VAL A 18 1.81 -4.10 -12.31
N SER A 19 2.83 -4.29 -13.15
CA SER A 19 2.76 -3.95 -14.58
C SER A 19 1.63 -4.69 -15.28
N ARG A 20 1.50 -6.01 -15.05
CA ARG A 20 0.44 -6.82 -15.66
C ARG A 20 -0.96 -6.39 -15.22
N ILE A 21 -1.14 -5.99 -13.95
CA ILE A 21 -2.41 -5.44 -13.47
C ILE A 21 -2.76 -4.18 -14.26
N LEU A 22 -1.81 -3.24 -14.39
CA LEU A 22 -2.04 -1.98 -15.10
C LEU A 22 -2.29 -2.19 -16.59
N GLU A 23 -1.53 -3.09 -17.24
CA GLU A 23 -1.72 -3.47 -18.65
C GLU A 23 -3.11 -4.06 -18.92
N LYS A 24 -3.69 -4.79 -17.96
CA LYS A 24 -5.05 -5.34 -18.08
C LYS A 24 -6.13 -4.33 -17.69
N ALA A 25 -5.83 -3.37 -16.83
CA ALA A 25 -6.76 -2.34 -16.38
C ALA A 25 -7.02 -1.28 -17.46
N ARG A 26 -5.95 -0.74 -18.08
CA ARG A 26 -6.01 0.34 -19.06
C ARG A 26 -6.97 0.09 -20.24
N PRO A 27 -6.89 -1.01 -21.00
CA PRO A 27 -7.77 -1.22 -22.15
C PRO A 27 -9.24 -1.44 -21.77
N ARG A 28 -9.54 -1.69 -20.50
CA ARG A 28 -10.90 -1.82 -19.97
C ARG A 28 -11.47 -0.51 -19.43
N GLY A 29 -10.72 0.59 -19.54
CA GLY A 29 -11.12 1.88 -18.97
C GLY A 29 -11.06 1.92 -17.44
N ASN A 30 -10.33 1.00 -16.81
CA ASN A 30 -10.19 0.97 -15.36
C ASN A 30 -9.03 1.86 -14.92
N ASP A 31 -9.37 2.93 -14.18
CA ASP A 31 -8.40 3.75 -13.48
C ASP A 31 -7.90 3.05 -12.21
N VAL A 32 -6.59 3.07 -11.97
CA VAL A 32 -5.98 2.41 -10.82
C VAL A 32 -5.38 3.46 -9.89
N LEU A 33 -5.87 3.47 -8.65
CA LEU A 33 -5.30 4.22 -7.53
C LEU A 33 -4.74 3.24 -6.50
N ALA A 34 -3.53 3.48 -6.02
CA ALA A 34 -2.90 2.77 -4.92
C ALA A 34 -2.62 3.73 -3.77
N PHE A 35 -2.88 3.31 -2.53
CA PHE A 35 -2.68 4.14 -1.34
C PHE A 35 -1.77 3.46 -0.33
N SER A 36 -0.69 4.14 0.09
CA SER A 36 0.22 3.64 1.12
C SER A 36 0.05 4.38 2.45
N LYS A 37 -0.09 3.59 3.53
CA LYS A 37 -0.23 4.04 4.94
C LYS A 37 1.10 4.39 5.60
N THR A 38 2.23 4.05 5.00
CA THR A 38 3.58 4.34 5.52
C THR A 38 4.49 4.71 4.36
N SER A 39 4.88 5.97 4.27
CA SER A 39 5.78 6.46 3.22
C SER A 39 6.58 7.65 3.72
N ILE A 40 7.76 7.86 3.14
CA ILE A 40 8.54 9.10 3.34
C ILE A 40 7.71 10.35 3.00
N LEU A 41 6.69 10.23 2.15
CA LEU A 41 5.75 11.33 1.86
C LEU A 41 4.91 11.75 3.06
N GLN A 42 4.71 10.90 4.08
CA GLN A 42 4.03 11.32 5.31
C GLN A 42 4.87 12.30 6.12
N PHE A 43 6.20 12.13 6.12
CA PHE A 43 7.11 13.13 6.69
C PHE A 43 6.98 14.48 5.96
N TRP A 44 6.81 14.45 4.64
CA TRP A 44 6.53 15.68 3.89
C TRP A 44 5.12 16.21 4.17
N GLY A 45 4.13 15.35 4.41
CA GLY A 45 2.78 15.75 4.82
C GLY A 45 2.74 16.52 6.14
N THR A 46 3.64 16.25 7.08
CA THR A 46 3.74 17.07 8.31
C THR A 46 4.38 18.43 8.04
N ILE A 47 5.21 18.56 6.99
CA ILE A 47 5.79 19.84 6.55
C ILE A 47 4.75 20.68 5.80
N PHE A 48 3.95 20.02 4.96
CA PHE A 48 2.86 20.59 4.16
C PHE A 48 1.55 20.60 4.95
N THR A 49 1.45 21.49 5.94
CA THR A 49 0.20 21.68 6.69
C THR A 49 -0.85 22.41 5.86
N ASP A 50 -2.14 22.13 6.12
CA ASP A 50 -3.28 22.77 5.44
C ASP A 50 -3.18 24.31 5.47
N GLU A 51 -2.74 24.87 6.60
CA GLU A 51 -2.53 26.32 6.77
C GLU A 51 -1.44 26.87 5.85
N ARG A 52 -0.32 26.15 5.71
CA ARG A 52 0.80 26.56 4.84
C ARG A 52 0.44 26.43 3.36
N LEU A 53 -0.35 25.42 3.02
CA LEU A 53 -0.82 25.21 1.67
C LEU A 53 -1.99 26.14 1.29
N GLY A 54 -2.68 26.70 2.28
CA GLY A 54 -3.92 27.46 2.07
C GLY A 54 -5.05 26.62 1.46
N ALA A 55 -4.94 25.29 1.50
CA ALA A 55 -5.84 24.36 0.82
C ALA A 55 -6.68 23.58 1.83
N ARG A 56 -7.97 23.42 1.54
CA ARG A 56 -8.87 22.57 2.34
C ARG A 56 -9.02 21.20 1.65
N PRO A 57 -9.04 20.10 2.41
CA PRO A 57 -9.31 18.77 1.85
C PRO A 57 -10.68 18.72 1.14
N PRO A 58 -10.86 17.86 0.11
CA PRO A 58 -9.84 16.97 -0.44
C PRO A 58 -8.86 17.70 -1.38
N TYR A 59 -7.58 17.38 -1.32
CA TYR A 59 -6.57 17.89 -2.24
C TYR A 59 -5.49 16.84 -2.57
N LEU A 60 -4.82 17.07 -3.71
CA LEU A 60 -3.69 16.30 -4.19
C LEU A 60 -2.53 17.25 -4.51
N ILE A 61 -1.32 16.87 -4.12
CA ILE A 61 -0.09 17.56 -4.50
C ILE A 61 0.74 16.59 -5.32
N ASP A 62 1.12 16.97 -6.54
CA ASP A 62 1.98 16.15 -7.39
C ASP A 62 3.40 16.10 -6.81
N MET A 63 3.82 14.89 -6.43
CA MET A 63 5.12 14.60 -5.83
C MET A 63 5.93 13.66 -6.73
N THR A 64 5.51 13.46 -7.98
CA THR A 64 6.11 12.47 -8.90
C THR A 64 7.60 12.74 -9.08
N TRP A 65 7.98 13.99 -9.36
CA TRP A 65 9.37 14.39 -9.54
C TRP A 65 10.25 14.09 -8.32
N LEU A 66 9.71 14.28 -7.11
CA LEU A 66 10.45 14.07 -5.87
C LEU A 66 10.71 12.57 -5.68
N ILE A 67 9.68 11.74 -5.86
CA ILE A 67 9.82 10.30 -5.72
C ILE A 67 10.73 9.71 -6.78
N GLU A 68 10.65 10.16 -8.03
CA GLU A 68 11.58 9.73 -9.09
C GLU A 68 13.04 10.11 -8.75
N SER A 69 13.26 11.24 -8.08
CA SER A 69 14.60 11.68 -7.66
C SER A 69 15.17 10.90 -6.47
N ILE A 70 14.32 10.51 -5.51
CA ILE A 70 14.73 9.83 -4.27
C ILE A 70 14.80 8.31 -4.48
N GLU A 71 13.81 7.73 -5.17
CA GLU A 71 13.67 6.29 -5.35
C GLU A 71 14.38 5.79 -6.63
N MET A 72 15.64 6.16 -6.85
CA MET A 72 16.40 5.84 -8.08
C MET A 72 16.47 4.35 -8.45
N ARG A 73 16.19 3.43 -7.50
CA ARG A 73 16.21 1.97 -7.70
C ARG A 73 14.81 1.35 -7.82
N VAL A 74 13.76 2.14 -7.77
CA VAL A 74 12.37 1.67 -7.76
C VAL A 74 11.67 2.27 -8.97
N LYS A 75 11.04 1.41 -9.77
CA LYS A 75 10.27 1.89 -10.92
C LYS A 75 8.87 2.26 -10.44
N VAL A 76 8.52 3.53 -10.51
CA VAL A 76 7.17 4.04 -10.28
C VAL A 76 6.37 3.82 -11.57
N LEU A 77 5.22 3.13 -11.49
CA LEU A 77 4.40 2.79 -12.66
C LEU A 77 3.21 3.74 -12.90
N GLY A 78 3.29 4.94 -12.35
CA GLY A 78 2.24 5.96 -12.43
C GLY A 78 2.72 7.31 -11.89
N LYS A 79 1.79 8.25 -11.75
CA LYS A 79 2.06 9.52 -11.07
C LYS A 79 1.91 9.35 -9.56
N THR A 80 2.72 10.05 -8.79
CA THR A 80 2.68 9.97 -7.32
C THR A 80 2.20 11.29 -6.74
N TYR A 81 1.26 11.21 -5.82
CA TYR A 81 0.66 12.34 -5.16
C TYR A 81 0.76 12.20 -3.65
N LEU A 82 0.92 13.33 -2.97
CA LEU A 82 0.52 13.46 -1.58
C LEU A 82 -0.97 13.79 -1.56
N ALA A 83 -1.77 12.88 -1.00
CA ALA A 83 -3.22 12.98 -0.97
C ALA A 83 -3.72 13.26 0.44
N LYS A 84 -4.62 14.24 0.56
CA LYS A 84 -5.41 14.46 1.77
C LYS A 84 -6.89 14.43 1.39
N LEU A 85 -7.60 13.39 1.84
CA LEU A 85 -8.96 13.12 1.37
C LEU A 85 -10.04 13.65 2.30
N SER A 86 -9.74 13.84 3.58
CA SER A 86 -10.67 14.38 4.57
C SER A 86 -9.98 15.39 5.49
N PRO A 87 -10.75 16.23 6.21
CA PRO A 87 -10.25 16.92 7.38
C PRO A 87 -9.63 15.92 8.37
N GLY A 88 -8.53 16.30 9.02
CA GLY A 88 -7.80 15.44 9.96
C GLY A 88 -6.30 15.53 9.78
N LEU A 89 -5.55 14.65 10.47
CA LEU A 89 -4.09 14.67 10.47
C LEU A 89 -3.46 13.86 9.33
N ASN A 90 -4.19 12.90 8.77
CA ASN A 90 -3.59 11.90 7.91
C ASN A 90 -3.49 12.39 6.46
N THR A 91 -2.28 12.31 5.93
CA THR A 91 -1.98 12.42 4.50
C THR A 91 -1.42 11.08 4.01
N PHE A 92 -1.73 10.72 2.78
CA PHE A 92 -1.35 9.44 2.21
C PHE A 92 -0.52 9.63 0.95
N ARG A 93 0.41 8.72 0.72
CA ARG A 93 0.97 8.56 -0.63
C ARG A 93 -0.11 7.91 -1.49
N MET A 94 -0.45 8.53 -2.61
CA MET A 94 -1.37 8.00 -3.60
C MET A 94 -0.65 7.90 -4.95
N ASP A 95 -0.55 6.69 -5.48
CA ASP A 95 -0.02 6.46 -6.81
C ASP A 95 -1.18 6.23 -7.79
N ALA A 96 -1.12 6.83 -8.98
CA ALA A 96 -2.21 6.84 -9.94
C ALA A 96 -1.73 6.43 -11.34
N SER A 97 -2.39 5.43 -11.92
CA SER A 97 -2.32 5.12 -13.35
C SER A 97 -3.73 5.22 -13.92
N THR A 98 -4.06 6.39 -14.48
CA THR A 98 -5.40 6.74 -14.94
C THR A 98 -5.39 7.05 -16.43
N GLY A 99 -6.50 6.74 -17.11
CA GLY A 99 -6.79 7.21 -18.47
C GLY A 99 -7.56 8.54 -18.47
N ARG A 100 -8.28 8.83 -17.38
CA ARG A 100 -8.99 10.10 -17.16
C ARG A 100 -8.17 11.09 -16.34
N ARG A 101 -8.66 12.33 -16.28
CA ARG A 101 -8.14 13.38 -15.39
C ARG A 101 -8.20 12.92 -13.94
N ILE A 102 -7.14 13.15 -13.18
CA ILE A 102 -7.03 12.64 -11.80
C ILE A 102 -8.15 13.17 -10.90
N GLU A 103 -8.61 14.39 -11.14
CA GLU A 103 -9.70 15.04 -10.39
C GLU A 103 -11.03 14.31 -10.59
N GLU A 104 -11.31 13.82 -11.81
CA GLU A 104 -12.51 13.04 -12.12
C GLU A 104 -12.47 11.65 -11.49
N VAL A 105 -11.29 11.02 -11.49
CA VAL A 105 -11.07 9.72 -10.86
C VAL A 105 -11.23 9.84 -9.34
N LEU A 106 -10.65 10.88 -8.75
CA LEU A 106 -10.78 11.15 -7.32
C LEU A 106 -12.24 11.45 -6.95
N GLY A 107 -12.94 12.28 -7.73
CA GLY A 107 -14.36 12.55 -7.53
C GLY A 107 -15.22 11.28 -7.63
N SER A 108 -14.87 10.37 -8.55
CA SER A 108 -15.51 9.06 -8.64
C SER A 108 -15.29 8.22 -7.39
N LEU A 109 -14.04 8.15 -6.89
CA LEU A 109 -13.69 7.44 -5.66
C LEU A 109 -14.48 7.96 -4.46
N LEU A 110 -14.45 9.28 -4.23
CA LEU A 110 -15.13 9.92 -3.10
C LEU A 110 -16.65 9.77 -3.13
N LYS A 111 -17.23 9.56 -4.33
CA LYS A 111 -18.65 9.26 -4.49
C LYS A 111 -18.96 7.78 -4.24
N SER A 112 -18.02 6.88 -4.49
CA SER A 112 -18.24 5.44 -4.49
C SER A 112 -17.82 4.71 -3.21
N ASP A 113 -16.86 5.24 -2.46
CA ASP A 113 -16.24 4.57 -1.30
C ASP A 113 -16.21 5.53 -0.11
N PRO A 114 -16.82 5.17 1.03
CA PRO A 114 -16.71 5.98 2.24
C PRO A 114 -15.26 6.05 2.73
N LEU A 115 -14.96 7.14 3.45
CA LEU A 115 -13.65 7.33 4.06
C LEU A 115 -13.73 7.12 5.56
N ILE A 116 -12.87 6.25 6.07
CA ILE A 116 -12.65 6.05 7.50
C ILE A 116 -11.28 6.64 7.85
N TYR A 117 -11.27 7.66 8.72
CA TYR A 117 -10.06 8.45 9.04
C TYR A 117 -9.33 9.03 7.83
N GLY A 118 -10.08 9.37 6.77
CA GLY A 118 -9.55 9.91 5.53
C GLY A 118 -8.99 8.86 4.56
N TYR A 119 -9.18 7.58 4.83
CA TYR A 119 -8.70 6.47 4.01
C TYR A 119 -9.87 5.63 3.46
N PRO A 120 -9.83 5.13 2.20
CA PRO A 120 -10.93 4.37 1.62
C PRO A 120 -11.27 3.09 2.40
N GLU A 121 -12.54 2.90 2.76
CA GLU A 121 -12.99 1.76 3.57
C GLU A 121 -12.69 0.42 2.88
N LEU A 122 -12.88 0.32 1.56
CA LEU A 122 -12.59 -0.92 0.83
C LEU A 122 -11.13 -1.34 0.94
N LEU A 123 -10.20 -0.40 1.09
CA LEU A 123 -8.79 -0.72 1.31
C LEU A 123 -8.50 -1.16 2.75
N ILE A 124 -9.26 -0.67 3.74
CA ILE A 124 -9.19 -1.19 5.11
C ILE A 124 -9.68 -2.63 5.12
N LEU A 125 -10.84 -2.89 4.53
CA LEU A 125 -11.40 -4.24 4.44
C LEU A 125 -10.46 -5.18 3.69
N ALA A 126 -9.92 -4.77 2.54
CA ALA A 126 -8.98 -5.59 1.78
C ALA A 126 -7.72 -5.92 2.61
N HIS A 127 -7.21 -4.97 3.39
CA HIS A 127 -6.09 -5.21 4.29
C HIS A 127 -6.43 -6.23 5.37
N ASP A 128 -7.57 -6.06 6.04
CA ASP A 128 -8.01 -6.94 7.12
C ASP A 128 -8.29 -8.36 6.61
N TYR A 129 -8.90 -8.51 5.43
CA TYR A 129 -9.15 -9.80 4.81
C TYR A 129 -7.89 -10.51 4.30
N CYS A 130 -6.84 -9.76 3.94
CA CYS A 130 -5.59 -10.33 3.45
C CYS A 130 -4.55 -10.60 4.56
N THR A 131 -4.83 -10.20 5.80
CA THR A 131 -3.90 -10.36 6.91
C THR A 131 -4.14 -11.70 7.60
N PHE A 132 -3.14 -12.58 7.57
CA PHE A 132 -3.18 -13.80 8.36
C PHE A 132 -3.08 -13.49 9.86
N THR A 133 -3.99 -14.05 10.64
CA THR A 133 -3.84 -14.05 12.10
C THR A 133 -2.76 -15.03 12.52
N LYS A 134 -2.29 -14.91 13.77
CA LYS A 134 -1.35 -15.89 14.35
C LYS A 134 -1.90 -17.31 14.28
N SER A 135 -3.20 -17.49 14.51
CA SER A 135 -3.86 -18.80 14.46
C SER A 135 -3.82 -19.39 13.05
N ASP A 136 -4.05 -18.56 12.02
CA ASP A 136 -3.97 -19.00 10.62
C ASP A 136 -2.56 -19.45 10.27
N VAL A 137 -1.55 -18.69 10.69
CA VAL A 137 -0.14 -19.05 10.48
C VAL A 137 0.19 -20.37 11.17
N ILE A 138 -0.22 -20.57 12.43
CA ILE A 138 -0.01 -21.83 13.16
C ILE A 138 -0.67 -23.01 12.43
N ALA A 139 -1.91 -22.85 11.98
CA ALA A 139 -2.65 -23.89 11.28
C ALA A 139 -1.96 -24.28 9.95
N ILE A 140 -1.57 -23.28 9.15
CA ILE A 140 -0.86 -23.49 7.88
C ILE A 140 0.47 -24.21 8.13
N GLN A 141 1.25 -23.76 9.12
CA GLN A 141 2.52 -24.42 9.44
C GLN A 141 2.34 -25.85 9.94
N SER A 142 1.32 -26.11 10.77
CA SER A 142 0.99 -27.46 11.22
C SER A 142 0.65 -28.40 10.06
N LEU A 143 -0.11 -27.90 9.07
CA LEU A 143 -0.41 -28.64 7.85
C LEU A 143 0.86 -28.98 7.06
N PHE A 144 1.74 -28.00 6.81
CA PHE A 144 3.00 -28.24 6.12
C PHE A 144 3.93 -29.22 6.86
N LYS A 145 3.98 -29.14 8.19
CA LYS A 145 4.73 -30.09 9.02
C LYS A 145 4.21 -31.51 8.86
N ARG A 146 2.87 -31.70 8.80
CA ARG A 146 2.25 -33.00 8.52
C ARG A 146 2.57 -33.52 7.11
N LEU A 147 2.79 -32.63 6.15
CA LEU A 147 3.19 -32.96 4.78
C LEU A 147 4.71 -33.20 4.63
N GLY A 148 5.47 -33.18 5.74
CA GLY A 148 6.91 -33.48 5.74
C GLY A 148 7.80 -32.30 5.35
N THR A 149 7.29 -31.06 5.43
CA THR A 149 8.10 -29.86 5.19
C THR A 149 8.89 -29.47 6.44
N GLU A 150 10.20 -29.26 6.32
CA GLU A 150 11.03 -28.69 7.38
C GLU A 150 11.16 -27.17 7.18
N PHE A 151 10.86 -26.39 8.23
CA PHE A 151 11.01 -24.94 8.21
C PHE A 151 12.45 -24.56 8.63
N PHE A 152 13.15 -23.75 7.83
CA PHE A 152 14.48 -23.25 8.16
C PHE A 152 14.45 -22.26 9.34
N LYS A 153 15.49 -22.29 10.19
CA LYS A 153 15.68 -21.30 11.27
C LYS A 153 15.96 -19.91 10.71
N PHE A 154 15.32 -18.92 11.30
CA PHE A 154 15.28 -17.56 10.79
C PHE A 154 16.31 -16.61 11.43
N SER A 155 16.65 -15.54 10.69
CA SER A 155 17.72 -14.58 11.01
C SER A 155 17.23 -13.13 11.22
N SER A 156 15.92 -12.85 11.27
CA SER A 156 15.37 -11.49 11.42
C SER A 156 14.24 -11.35 12.46
N ILE A 157 13.99 -10.11 12.91
CA ILE A 157 12.95 -9.74 13.89
C ILE A 157 11.53 -10.06 13.40
N ARG A 158 11.28 -9.96 12.08
CA ARG A 158 9.98 -10.29 11.49
C ARG A 158 9.66 -11.78 11.67
N ASP A 159 10.69 -12.61 11.70
CA ASP A 159 10.56 -14.06 11.88
C ASP A 159 10.30 -14.49 13.34
N ILE A 160 10.64 -13.62 14.30
CA ILE A 160 10.35 -13.80 15.73
C ILE A 160 8.86 -13.52 16.00
N LEU A 161 8.27 -12.56 15.29
CA LEU A 161 6.91 -12.07 15.54
C LEU A 161 5.82 -12.94 14.87
N PHE A 162 6.16 -13.65 13.79
CA PHE A 162 5.20 -14.41 12.97
C PHE A 162 5.43 -15.93 12.96
N ASN A 163 6.22 -16.51 13.89
CA ASN A 163 6.38 -17.97 13.99
C ASN A 163 5.60 -18.61 15.17
N PRO A 164 4.92 -19.76 14.94
CA PRO A 164 4.42 -20.72 15.92
C PRO A 164 5.48 -21.32 16.84
N LEU A 165 5.06 -21.56 18.08
CA LEU A 165 5.80 -22.15 19.17
C LEU A 165 5.74 -23.69 19.13
N ASP A 166 6.57 -24.37 18.38
CA ASP A 166 7.08 -25.66 18.81
C ASP A 166 8.48 -25.47 19.39
N GLY A 167 8.50 -24.82 20.56
CA GLY A 167 9.67 -24.64 21.41
C GLY A 167 10.29 -25.98 21.80
N GLY A 168 11.06 -26.56 20.89
CA GLY A 168 12.11 -27.51 21.16
C GLY A 168 13.42 -26.77 21.37
N TRP A 169 13.53 -25.97 22.43
CA TRP A 169 14.83 -25.61 22.97
C TRP A 169 15.43 -26.89 23.57
N ARG A 170 16.26 -27.59 22.80
CA ARG A 170 17.17 -28.59 23.35
C ARG A 170 18.58 -28.31 22.87
N ARG A 171 19.36 -27.82 23.85
CA ARG A 171 20.82 -27.76 24.04
C ARG A 171 21.70 -27.66 22.80
#